data_AF-A0A539DT27-F1
#
_entry.id   AF-A0A539DT27-F1
#
_cell.length_a   1.000
_cell.length_b   1.000
_cell.length_c   1.000
_cell.angle_alpha   90.00
_cell.angle_beta   90.00
_cell.angle_gamma   90.00
#
_symmetry.space_group_name_H-M   'P 1'
#
loop_
_entity.id
_entity.type
_entity.pdbx_description
1 polymer ?
#
loop_
_entity_poly.entity_id
_entity_poly.type
_entity_poly.pdbx_seq_one_letter_code
_entity_poly.pdbx_strand_id
1 'polypeptide(L)'
;NRDADGMKEIEARALERNRLHTDWICDERRMKATAKGEALYLHCLPADIGAEVSPGVYEKHRVNVAREANRKVYVIMALLAAAKEPELVARLTRFLADRPGAGKGGG
;
A
#
# COMPACT_ATOMS: atom_id res chain seq x y z
N ASN A 1 -16.48 34.22 -3.62
CA ASN A 1 -16.09 32.81 -3.39
C ASN A 1 -14.56 32.75 -3.21
N ARG A 2 -14.04 33.33 -2.12
CA ARG A 2 -12.60 33.64 -1.95
C ARG A 2 -11.72 32.39 -1.74
N ASP A 3 -12.33 31.29 -1.28
CA ASP A 3 -11.60 30.04 -1.01
C ASP A 3 -11.21 29.31 -2.31
N ALA A 4 -12.02 29.41 -3.37
CA ALA A 4 -11.74 28.75 -4.65
C ALA A 4 -10.57 29.40 -5.39
N ASP A 5 -10.48 30.73 -5.36
CA ASP A 5 -9.40 31.46 -6.05
C ASP A 5 -8.06 31.28 -5.33
N GLY A 6 -8.05 31.32 -3.99
CA GLY A 6 -6.87 31.00 -3.20
C GLY A 6 -6.37 29.56 -3.41
N MET A 7 -7.27 28.59 -3.58
CA MET A 7 -6.90 27.20 -3.87
C MET A 7 -6.22 27.05 -5.23
N LYS A 8 -6.72 27.75 -6.26
CA LYS A 8 -6.12 27.75 -7.60
C LYS A 8 -4.70 28.34 -7.59
N GLU A 9 -4.48 29.42 -6.85
CA GLU A 9 -3.15 30.02 -6.72
C GLU A 9 -2.15 29.07 -6.04
N ILE A 10 -2.60 28.37 -4.98
CA ILE A 10 -1.80 27.37 -4.28
C ILE A 10 -1.46 26.20 -5.21
N GLU A 11 -2.44 25.68 -5.94
CA GLU A 11 -2.26 24.60 -6.91
C GLU A 11 -1.28 25.00 -8.02
N ALA A 12 -1.45 26.18 -8.62
CA ALA A 12 -0.55 26.68 -9.67
C ALA A 12 0.91 26.77 -9.18
N ARG A 13 1.12 27.32 -7.98
CA ARG A 13 2.46 27.40 -7.37
C ARG A 13 3.03 26.02 -7.04
N ALA A 14 2.19 25.09 -6.58
CA ALA A 14 2.62 23.73 -6.27
C ALA A 14 3.03 22.97 -7.55
N LEU A 15 2.25 23.09 -8.63
CA LEU A 15 2.56 22.50 -9.93
C LEU A 15 3.86 23.06 -10.50
N GLU A 16 4.07 24.37 -10.41
CA GLU A 16 5.32 24.99 -10.88
C GLU A 16 6.54 24.49 -10.10
N ARG A 17 6.41 24.37 -8.77
CA ARG A 17 7.47 23.78 -7.96
C ARG A 17 7.74 22.31 -8.31
N ASN A 18 6.69 21.51 -8.51
CA ASN A 18 6.82 20.09 -8.84
C ASN A 18 7.55 19.88 -10.17
N ARG A 19 7.35 20.77 -11.16
CA ARG A 19 8.07 20.72 -12.45
C ARG A 19 9.58 20.86 -12.32
N LEU A 20 10.08 21.47 -11.25
CA LEU A 20 11.51 21.60 -10.97
C LEU A 20 12.15 20.31 -10.45
N HIS A 21 11.35 19.28 -10.15
CA HIS A 21 11.79 18.04 -9.51
C HIS A 21 11.33 16.78 -10.27
N THR A 22 11.29 16.86 -11.60
CA THR A 22 10.90 15.71 -12.46
C THR A 22 11.89 14.54 -12.40
N ASP A 23 13.10 14.74 -11.88
CA ASP A 23 14.09 13.69 -11.66
C ASP A 23 13.79 12.82 -10.43
N TRP A 24 12.80 13.20 -9.61
CA TRP A 24 12.36 12.47 -8.40
C TRP A 24 11.45 11.28 -8.76
N ILE A 25 11.93 10.44 -9.66
CA ILE A 25 11.29 9.20 -10.08
C ILE A 25 12.02 7.99 -9.48
N CYS A 26 11.27 6.97 -9.05
CA CYS A 26 11.81 5.66 -8.69
C CYS A 26 12.13 4.87 -9.97
N ASP A 27 13.36 5.03 -10.46
CA ASP A 27 13.88 4.38 -11.66
C ASP A 27 14.88 3.25 -11.31
N GLU A 28 15.31 2.51 -12.32
CA GLU A 28 16.28 1.41 -12.20
C GLU A 28 17.62 1.89 -11.62
N ARG A 29 18.01 3.15 -11.88
CA ARG A 29 19.23 3.75 -11.34
C ARG A 29 19.13 3.91 -9.82
N ARG A 30 18.01 4.41 -9.31
CA ARG A 30 17.77 4.50 -7.85
C ARG A 30 17.64 3.12 -7.22
N MET A 31 16.93 2.19 -7.87
CA MET A 31 16.79 0.83 -7.38
C MET A 31 18.15 0.11 -7.24
N LYS A 32 19.08 0.30 -8.19
CA LYS A 32 20.45 -0.26 -8.11
C LYS A 32 21.25 0.25 -6.90
N ALA A 33 20.99 1.47 -6.44
CA ALA A 33 21.67 2.03 -5.27
C ALA A 33 21.13 1.50 -3.93
N THR A 34 20.04 0.74 -3.95
CA THR A 34 19.46 0.13 -2.75
C THR A 34 20.24 -1.12 -2.30
N ALA A 35 19.91 -1.65 -1.12
CA ALA A 35 20.51 -2.88 -0.63
C ALA A 35 20.40 -4.01 -1.66
N LYS A 36 21.55 -4.52 -2.11
CA LYS A 36 21.69 -5.53 -3.17
C LYS A 36 21.09 -5.13 -4.53
N GLY A 37 20.70 -3.88 -4.73
CA GLY A 37 19.98 -3.42 -5.92
C GLY A 37 18.56 -3.95 -6.05
N GLU A 38 17.99 -4.50 -4.97
CA GLU A 38 16.74 -5.26 -4.99
C GLU A 38 15.82 -4.95 -3.80
N ALA A 39 15.82 -3.70 -3.33
CA ALA A 39 14.85 -3.30 -2.33
C ALA A 39 13.40 -3.58 -2.78
N LEU A 40 12.53 -3.87 -1.81
CA LEU A 40 11.11 -4.02 -2.06
C LEU A 40 10.49 -2.65 -2.33
N TYR A 41 10.09 -2.41 -3.58
CA TYR A 41 9.25 -1.26 -3.93
C TYR A 41 7.84 -1.42 -3.32
N LEU A 42 7.35 -0.37 -2.66
CA LEU A 42 6.04 -0.26 -2.04
C LEU A 42 5.32 0.98 -2.58
N HIS A 43 3.99 0.90 -2.72
CA HIS A 43 3.17 2.03 -3.14
C HIS A 43 1.69 1.81 -2.78
N CYS A 44 1.01 2.84 -2.27
CA CYS A 44 -0.37 2.71 -1.78
C CYS A 44 -1.44 2.59 -2.89
N LEU A 45 -1.06 2.89 -4.13
CA LEU A 45 -1.88 2.95 -5.35
C LEU A 45 -2.98 4.05 -5.36
N PRO A 46 -3.36 4.58 -6.54
CA PRO A 46 -2.68 4.40 -7.83
C PRO A 46 -1.27 5.03 -7.82
N ALA A 47 -0.36 4.51 -8.65
CA ALA A 47 0.97 5.11 -8.85
C ALA A 47 1.00 5.82 -10.21
N ASP A 48 1.63 6.98 -10.28
CA ASP A 48 1.82 7.71 -11.53
C ASP A 48 3.02 7.14 -12.29
N ILE A 49 2.76 6.13 -13.12
CA ILE A 49 3.79 5.44 -13.91
C ILE A 49 4.40 6.44 -14.93
N GLY A 50 5.72 6.62 -14.84
CA GLY A 50 6.47 7.58 -15.64
C GLY A 50 6.75 8.91 -14.91
N ALA A 51 6.14 9.15 -13.74
CA ALA A 51 6.42 10.32 -12.91
C ALA A 51 6.96 9.91 -11.53
N GLU A 52 6.25 9.03 -10.81
CA GLU A 52 6.65 8.54 -9.49
C GLU A 52 7.55 7.30 -9.57
N VAL A 53 7.31 6.45 -10.57
CA VAL A 53 8.02 5.17 -10.77
C VAL A 53 8.17 4.86 -12.26
N SER A 54 9.31 4.27 -12.66
CA SER A 54 9.50 3.84 -14.05
C SER A 54 8.61 2.64 -14.39
N PRO A 55 8.22 2.45 -15.66
CA PRO A 55 7.45 1.28 -16.08
C PRO A 55 8.12 -0.06 -15.73
N GLY A 56 9.45 -0.14 -15.83
CA GLY A 56 10.21 -1.36 -15.55
C GLY A 56 10.23 -1.73 -14.05
N VAL A 57 10.45 -0.73 -13.17
CA VAL A 57 10.37 -0.93 -11.72
C VAL A 57 8.95 -1.32 -11.31
N TYR A 58 7.92 -0.64 -11.83
CA TYR A 58 6.54 -0.96 -11.51
C TYR A 58 6.17 -2.39 -11.95
N GLU A 59 6.50 -2.79 -13.18
CA GLU A 59 6.16 -4.14 -13.65
C GLU A 59 6.85 -5.23 -12.83
N LYS A 60 8.13 -5.05 -12.47
CA LYS A 60 8.86 -5.99 -11.58
C LYS A 60 8.15 -6.19 -10.24
N HIS A 61 7.51 -5.15 -9.70
CA HIS A 61 6.90 -5.16 -8.37
C HIS A 61 5.36 -5.21 -8.37
N ARG A 62 4.72 -5.31 -9.54
CA ARG A 62 3.25 -5.24 -9.71
C ARG A 62 2.49 -6.19 -8.77
N VAL A 63 2.95 -7.43 -8.66
CA VAL A 63 2.34 -8.45 -7.78
C VAL A 63 2.51 -8.09 -6.30
N ASN A 64 3.67 -7.55 -5.91
CA ASN A 64 3.94 -7.17 -4.52
C ASN A 64 3.07 -6.00 -4.08
N VAL A 65 2.94 -4.98 -4.92
CA VAL A 65 2.10 -3.79 -4.66
C VAL A 65 0.61 -4.17 -4.63
N ALA A 66 0.16 -5.08 -5.51
CA ALA A 66 -1.20 -5.61 -5.45
C ALA A 66 -1.48 -6.36 -4.13
N ARG A 67 -0.51 -7.16 -3.65
CA ARG A 67 -0.60 -7.84 -2.34
C ARG A 67 -0.56 -6.86 -1.17
N GLU A 68 0.22 -5.78 -1.26
CA GLU A 68 0.22 -4.67 -0.30
C GLU A 68 -1.18 -4.05 -0.19
N ALA A 69 -1.76 -3.62 -1.31
CA ALA A 69 -3.08 -3.00 -1.35
C ALA A 69 -4.18 -3.92 -0.80
N ASN A 70 -4.12 -5.22 -1.11
CA ASN A 70 -5.10 -6.20 -0.63
C ASN A 70 -5.12 -6.32 0.92
N ARG A 71 -3.98 -6.13 1.59
CA ARG A 71 -3.91 -6.18 3.07
C ARG A 71 -4.75 -5.10 3.75
N LYS A 72 -5.00 -3.97 3.09
CA LYS A 72 -5.80 -2.86 3.63
C LYS A 72 -7.19 -3.32 4.07
N VAL A 73 -7.83 -4.20 3.31
CA VAL A 73 -9.16 -4.74 3.64
C VAL A 73 -9.12 -5.53 4.95
N TYR A 74 -8.15 -6.43 5.10
CA TYR A 74 -8.02 -7.24 6.32
C TYR A 74 -7.67 -6.41 7.56
N VAL A 75 -6.84 -5.37 7.41
CA VAL A 75 -6.54 -4.44 8.51
C VAL A 75 -7.81 -3.71 8.95
N ILE A 76 -8.61 -3.19 8.02
CA ILE A 76 -9.90 -2.56 8.34
C ILE A 76 -10.83 -3.54 9.06
N MET A 77 -10.94 -4.78 8.56
CA MET A 77 -11.75 -5.81 9.20
C MET A 77 -11.27 -6.14 10.61
N ALA A 78 -9.96 -6.24 10.83
CA ALA A 78 -9.38 -6.50 12.13
C ALA A 78 -9.66 -5.36 13.12
N LEU A 79 -9.52 -4.11 12.68
CA LEU A 79 -9.85 -2.93 13.49
C LEU A 79 -11.33 -2.89 13.86
N LEU A 80 -12.23 -3.17 12.90
CA LEU A 80 -13.67 -3.25 13.16
C LEU A 80 -14.01 -4.38 14.13
N ALA A 81 -13.40 -5.56 13.96
CA ALA A 81 -13.60 -6.69 14.86
C ALA A 81 -13.13 -6.35 16.29
N ALA A 82 -11.94 -5.79 16.44
CA ALA A 82 -11.39 -5.38 17.73
C ALA A 82 -12.26 -4.32 18.43
N ALA A 83 -12.87 -3.41 17.67
CA ALA A 83 -13.72 -2.37 18.23
C ALA A 83 -15.15 -2.83 18.57
N LYS A 84 -15.64 -3.91 17.93
CA LYS A 84 -17.04 -4.35 18.03
C LYS A 84 -17.23 -5.64 18.84
N GLU A 85 -16.18 -6.41 19.05
CA GLU A 85 -16.24 -7.68 19.78
C GLU A 85 -15.34 -7.63 21.02
N PRO A 86 -15.90 -7.37 22.22
CA PRO A 86 -15.13 -7.32 23.46
C PRO A 86 -14.37 -8.62 23.76
N GLU A 87 -14.93 -9.77 23.35
CA GLU A 87 -14.37 -11.11 23.59
C GLU A 87 -13.74 -11.70 22.32
N LEU A 88 -13.11 -10.86 21.50
CA LEU A 88 -12.64 -11.23 20.16
C LEU A 88 -11.74 -12.47 20.16
N VAL A 89 -10.82 -12.55 21.12
CA VAL A 89 -9.89 -13.69 21.25
C VAL A 89 -10.66 -14.98 21.50
N ALA A 90 -11.56 -15.00 22.49
CA ALA A 90 -12.34 -16.20 22.82
C ALA A 90 -13.23 -16.64 21.64
N ARG A 91 -13.82 -15.68 20.92
CA ARG A 91 -14.65 -15.95 19.74
C ARG A 91 -13.84 -16.54 18.59
N LEU A 92 -12.64 -16.02 18.33
CA LEU A 92 -11.73 -16.56 17.32
C LEU A 92 -11.24 -17.97 17.70
N THR A 93 -10.86 -18.20 18.97
CA THR A 93 -10.45 -19.52 19.45
C THR A 93 -11.54 -20.56 19.25
N ARG A 94 -12.81 -20.22 19.58
CA ARG A 94 -13.96 -21.09 19.35
C ARG A 94 -14.16 -21.38 17.85
N PHE A 95 -14.13 -20.36 17.02
CA PHE A 95 -14.26 -20.51 15.56
C PHE A 95 -13.19 -21.44 14.96
N LEU A 96 -11.96 -21.39 15.48
CA LEU A 96 -10.88 -22.27 15.04
C LEU A 96 -11.08 -23.72 15.51
N ALA A 97 -11.57 -23.93 16.73
CA ALA A 97 -11.87 -25.25 17.28
C ALA A 97 -13.03 -25.94 16.54
N ASP A 98 -14.03 -25.17 16.12
CA ASP A 98 -15.23 -25.68 15.45
C ASP A 98 -15.04 -25.90 13.93
N ARG A 99 -13.83 -25.68 13.39
CA ARG A 99 -13.58 -25.92 11.95
C ARG A 99 -13.69 -27.42 11.62
N PRO A 100 -14.54 -27.82 10.66
CA PRO A 100 -14.53 -29.20 10.17
C PRO A 100 -13.18 -29.50 9.50
N GLY A 101 -12.43 -30.46 10.06
CA GLY A 101 -11.13 -30.91 9.54
C GLY A 101 -9.94 -30.77 10.48
N ALA A 102 -10.07 -30.15 11.66
CA ALA A 102 -8.97 -29.96 12.61
C ALA A 102 -8.46 -31.25 13.31
N GLY A 103 -9.03 -32.43 13.00
CA GLY A 103 -8.76 -33.71 13.68
C GLY A 103 -8.10 -34.82 12.86
N LYS A 104 -7.56 -34.56 11.65
CA LYS A 104 -6.84 -35.59 10.87
C LYS A 104 -5.40 -35.16 10.58
N GLY A 105 -4.52 -35.41 11.54
CA GLY A 105 -3.09 -35.13 11.42
C GLY A 105 -2.29 -35.67 12.60
N GLY A 106 -2.45 -36.97 12.87
CA GLY A 106 -1.64 -37.72 13.83
C GLY A 106 -1.54 -39.16 13.36
N GLY A 107 -0.38 -39.52 12.82
CA GLY A 107 -0.05 -40.82 12.22
C GLY A 107 1.20 -40.69 11.38
#